data_AF-A0A955NJX9-F1
#
_entry.id   AF-A0A955NJX9-F1
#
_cell.length_a   1.000
_cell.length_b   1.000
_cell.length_c   1.000
_cell.angle_alpha   90.00
_cell.angle_beta   90.00
_cell.angle_gamma   90.00
#
_symmetry.space_group_name_H-M   'P 1'
#
loop_
_entity.id
_entity.type
_entity.pdbx_description
1 polymer ?
#
loop_
_entity_poly.entity_id
_entity_poly.type
_entity_poly.pdbx_seq_one_letter_code
_entity_poly.pdbx_strand_id
1 'polypeptide(L)'
;FPPDLLLEVRHLILSHHGDSPDAVRGPQTREALILSRADDLDAQMNAFTREILKARMSGRKWSDYVNLIGRYLYDSGGTDEPEDLPGMED
;
A
#
# COMPACT_ATOMS: atom_id res chain seq x y z
N PHE A 1 -34.57 -3.20 2.47
CA PHE A 1 -33.40 -3.91 1.91
C PHE A 1 -33.44 -5.36 2.38
N PRO A 2 -33.07 -6.36 1.57
CA PRO A 2 -33.02 -7.76 2.01
C PRO A 2 -32.07 -7.94 3.21
N PRO A 3 -32.44 -8.74 4.24
CA PRO A 3 -31.65 -8.86 5.46
C PRO A 3 -30.21 -9.38 5.24
N ASP A 4 -30.04 -10.43 4.44
CA ASP A 4 -28.73 -11.06 4.22
C ASP A 4 -27.81 -10.14 3.42
N LEU A 5 -28.32 -9.51 2.37
CA LEU A 5 -27.55 -8.55 1.59
C LEU A 5 -27.13 -7.33 2.43
N LEU A 6 -27.99 -6.87 3.33
CA LEU A 6 -27.63 -5.80 4.27
C LEU A 6 -26.50 -6.23 5.20
N LEU A 7 -26.49 -7.49 5.64
CA LEU A 7 -25.43 -8.03 6.49
C LEU A 7 -24.10 -8.15 5.74
N GLU A 8 -24.12 -8.66 4.51
CA GLU A 8 -22.94 -8.73 3.64
C GLU A 8 -22.32 -7.34 3.41
N VAL A 9 -23.15 -6.34 3.07
CA VAL A 9 -22.68 -4.97 2.87
C VAL A 9 -22.09 -4.38 4.16
N ARG A 10 -22.65 -4.68 5.33
CA ARG A 10 -22.08 -4.27 6.61
C ARG A 10 -20.71 -4.89 6.86
N HIS A 11 -20.50 -6.16 6.50
CA HIS A 11 -19.18 -6.79 6.58
C HIS A 11 -18.16 -6.11 5.67
N LEU A 12 -18.56 -5.72 4.45
CA LEU A 12 -17.68 -4.95 3.56
C LEU A 12 -17.24 -3.64 4.19
N ILE A 13 -18.18 -2.85 4.69
CA ILE A 13 -17.89 -1.50 5.24
C ILE A 13 -17.06 -1.59 6.53
N LEU A 14 -17.44 -2.46 7.46
CA LEU A 14 -16.80 -2.53 8.77
C LEU A 14 -15.40 -3.16 8.73
N SER A 15 -15.10 -3.93 7.69
CA SER A 15 -13.86 -4.71 7.57
C SER A 15 -12.95 -4.28 6.44
N HIS A 16 -13.25 -3.19 5.72
CA HIS A 16 -12.44 -2.77 4.57
C HIS A 16 -10.97 -2.45 4.94
N HIS A 17 -10.67 -2.05 6.19
CA HIS A 17 -9.29 -1.89 6.67
C HIS A 17 -8.58 -3.20 7.05
N GLY A 18 -9.18 -4.36 6.77
CA GLY A 18 -8.59 -5.68 6.99
C GLY A 18 -8.36 -5.96 8.47
N ASP A 19 -7.14 -6.40 8.80
CA ASP A 19 -6.69 -6.72 10.17
C ASP A 19 -5.82 -5.61 10.78
N SER A 20 -5.85 -4.40 10.21
CA SER A 20 -5.10 -3.27 10.74
C SER A 20 -5.60 -2.87 12.15
N PRO A 21 -4.77 -2.18 12.95
CA PRO A 21 -5.19 -1.69 14.27
C PRO A 21 -6.40 -0.75 14.24
N ASP A 22 -6.63 -0.09 13.09
CA ASP A 22 -7.73 0.85 12.87
C ASP A 22 -9.02 0.16 12.36
N ALA A 23 -8.97 -1.15 12.10
CA ALA A 23 -10.13 -1.91 11.64
C ALA A 23 -11.15 -2.10 12.77
N VAL A 24 -12.41 -1.77 12.51
CA VAL A 24 -13.52 -2.02 13.45
C VAL A 24 -13.71 -3.52 13.67
N ARG A 25 -13.48 -4.33 12.63
CA ARG A 25 -13.58 -5.79 12.66
C ARG A 25 -12.85 -6.40 11.47
N GLY A 26 -12.17 -7.53 11.66
CA GLY A 26 -11.55 -8.28 10.56
C GLY A 26 -12.56 -8.86 9.55
N PRO A 27 -12.18 -9.07 8.29
CA PRO A 27 -13.08 -9.56 7.24
C PRO A 27 -13.59 -10.96 7.55
N GLN A 28 -14.93 -11.14 7.47
CA GLN A 28 -15.60 -12.41 7.79
C GLN A 28 -16.28 -13.08 6.59
N THR A 29 -16.21 -12.44 5.42
CA THR A 29 -16.69 -12.98 4.14
C THR A 29 -15.57 -12.92 3.11
N ARG A 30 -15.69 -13.70 2.04
CA ARG A 30 -14.68 -13.72 0.97
C ARG A 30 -14.62 -12.38 0.24
N GLU A 31 -15.77 -11.77 0.06
CA GLU A 31 -15.96 -10.47 -0.58
C GLU A 31 -15.31 -9.37 0.28
N ALA A 32 -15.48 -9.40 1.61
CA ALA A 32 -14.84 -8.46 2.52
C ALA A 32 -13.32 -8.61 2.55
N LEU A 33 -12.81 -9.84 2.52
CA LEU A 33 -11.38 -10.11 2.47
C LEU A 33 -10.77 -9.59 1.16
N ILE A 34 -11.42 -9.83 0.03
CA ILE A 34 -10.95 -9.32 -1.27
C ILE A 34 -10.99 -7.79 -1.28
N LEU A 35 -12.09 -7.19 -0.81
CA LEU A 35 -12.22 -5.74 -0.74
C LEU A 35 -11.11 -5.12 0.11
N SER A 36 -10.83 -5.67 1.29
CA SER A 36 -9.80 -5.11 2.16
C SER A 36 -8.40 -5.20 1.56
N ARG A 37 -8.12 -6.25 0.78
CA ARG A 37 -6.85 -6.38 0.04
C ARG A 37 -6.77 -5.42 -1.14
N ALA A 38 -7.89 -5.15 -1.81
CA ALA A 38 -7.94 -4.16 -2.87
C ALA A 38 -7.71 -2.73 -2.32
N ASP A 39 -8.30 -2.41 -1.17
CA ASP A 39 -8.12 -1.11 -0.47
C ASP A 39 -6.65 -0.88 -0.05
N ASP A 40 -6.05 -1.88 0.62
CA ASP A 40 -4.62 -1.84 1.01
C ASP A 40 -3.68 -1.71 -0.21
N LEU A 41 -3.97 -2.47 -1.27
CA LEU A 41 -3.18 -2.40 -2.50
C LEU A 41 -3.30 -1.02 -3.17
N ASP A 42 -4.48 -0.41 -3.21
CA ASP A 42 -4.66 0.94 -3.74
C ASP A 42 -3.82 1.97 -2.97
N ALA A 43 -3.86 1.91 -1.63
CA ALA A 43 -3.05 2.78 -0.78
C ALA A 43 -1.54 2.60 -1.05
N GLN A 44 -1.08 1.35 -1.16
CA GLN A 44 0.32 1.04 -1.50
C GLN A 44 0.69 1.54 -2.90
N MET A 45 -0.19 1.42 -3.89
CA MET A 45 0.08 1.88 -5.27
C MET A 45 0.13 3.39 -5.40
N ASN A 46 -0.72 4.10 -4.66
CA ASN A 46 -0.66 5.55 -4.54
C ASN A 46 0.66 6.00 -3.89
N ALA A 47 1.10 5.31 -2.84
CA ALA A 47 2.42 5.57 -2.24
C ALA A 47 3.55 5.26 -3.21
N PHE A 48 3.51 4.12 -3.90
CA PHE A 48 4.53 3.72 -4.86
C PHE A 48 4.73 4.76 -5.97
N THR A 49 3.62 5.22 -6.57
CA THR A 49 3.62 6.24 -7.62
C THR A 49 4.25 7.55 -7.13
N ARG A 50 3.82 8.03 -5.96
CA ARG A 50 4.32 9.29 -5.38
C ARG A 50 5.82 9.23 -5.08
N GLU A 51 6.26 8.18 -4.40
CA GLU A 51 7.66 8.08 -3.94
C GLU A 51 8.64 7.83 -5.09
N ILE A 52 8.23 7.09 -6.13
CA ILE A 52 9.04 6.95 -7.35
C ILE A 52 9.15 8.27 -8.10
N LEU A 53 8.03 9.00 -8.28
CA LEU A 53 8.08 10.31 -8.96
C LEU A 53 8.98 11.28 -8.20
N LYS A 54 8.90 11.28 -6.86
CA LYS A 54 9.79 12.09 -6.01
C LYS A 54 11.26 11.71 -6.21
N ALA A 55 11.58 10.41 -6.18
CA ALA A 55 12.95 9.93 -6.42
C ALA A 55 13.46 10.40 -7.78
N ARG A 56 12.68 10.17 -8.84
CA ARG A 56 13.01 10.55 -10.21
C ARG A 56 13.20 12.05 -10.39
N MET A 57 12.37 12.88 -9.76
CA MET A 57 12.53 14.34 -9.78
C MET A 57 13.81 14.81 -9.09
N SER A 58 14.32 14.02 -8.14
CA SER A 58 15.63 14.23 -7.52
C SER A 58 16.78 13.52 -8.26
N GLY A 59 16.52 12.95 -9.44
CA GLY A 59 17.49 12.18 -10.20
C GLY A 59 17.84 10.83 -9.59
N ARG A 60 17.10 10.36 -8.57
CA ARG A 60 17.37 9.10 -7.86
C ARG A 60 16.60 7.90 -8.43
N LYS A 61 17.23 6.73 -8.43
CA LYS A 61 16.70 5.40 -8.78
C LYS A 61 16.02 4.75 -7.60
N TRP A 62 16.39 5.13 -6.38
CA TRP A 62 15.77 4.63 -5.16
C TRP A 62 14.95 5.71 -4.47
N SER A 63 13.78 5.34 -3.96
CA SER A 63 13.01 6.18 -3.05
C SER A 63 13.64 6.24 -1.66
N ASP A 64 13.14 7.13 -0.82
CA ASP A 64 13.32 7.00 0.63
C ASP A 64 12.57 5.76 1.16
N TYR A 65 12.84 5.32 2.39
CA TYR A 65 12.14 4.16 2.97
C TYR A 65 10.64 4.45 3.13
N VAL A 66 9.79 3.61 2.54
CA VAL A 66 8.33 3.81 2.57
C VAL A 66 7.71 2.96 3.67
N ASN A 67 7.42 3.55 4.82
CA ASN A 67 6.88 2.82 5.99
C ASN A 67 5.62 1.99 5.67
N LEU A 68 4.69 2.55 4.88
CA LEU A 68 3.46 1.85 4.47
C LEU A 68 3.75 0.55 3.72
N ILE A 69 4.85 0.49 2.97
CA ILE A 69 5.22 -0.64 2.11
C ILE A 69 6.33 -1.50 2.76
N GLY A 70 7.05 -0.94 3.73
CA GLY A 70 8.12 -1.60 4.48
C GLY A 70 9.42 -1.80 3.69
N ARG A 71 9.71 -0.95 2.70
CA ARG A 71 10.91 -1.06 1.85
C ARG A 71 11.22 0.23 1.10
N TYR A 72 12.46 0.33 0.62
CA TYR A 72 12.85 1.26 -0.44
C TYR A 72 12.30 0.77 -1.79
N LEU A 73 11.94 1.70 -2.67
CA LEU A 73 11.39 1.40 -4.00
C LEU A 73 12.41 1.75 -5.09
N TYR A 74 12.46 0.93 -6.13
CA TYR A 74 13.39 1.11 -7.25
C TYR A 74 12.66 1.55 -8.52
N ASP A 75 13.23 2.52 -9.22
CA ASP A 75 12.88 2.95 -10.58
C ASP A 75 14.14 3.04 -11.44
N SER A 76 14.22 2.23 -12.48
CA SER A 76 15.33 2.26 -13.44
C SER A 76 15.39 3.54 -14.28
N GLY A 77 14.35 4.38 -14.22
CA GLY A 77 14.30 5.69 -14.87
C GLY A 77 15.05 6.82 -14.14
N GLY A 78 15.61 6.57 -12.95
CA GLY A 78 16.50 7.51 -12.26
C GLY A 78 17.90 7.61 -12.91
N THR A 79 18.70 8.59 -12.49
CA THR A 79 19.96 8.97 -13.14
C THR A 79 21.19 8.96 -12.23
N ASP A 80 21.01 8.66 -10.95
CA ASP A 80 22.04 8.46 -9.93
C ASP A 80 22.89 7.22 -10.22
N GLU A 81 24.16 7.29 -9.81
CA GLU A 81 25.14 6.24 -10.01
C GLU A 81 25.05 5.18 -8.90
N PRO A 82 25.55 3.94 -9.12
CA PRO A 82 25.47 2.84 -8.16
C PRO A 82 26.12 3.09 -6.79
N GLU A 83 26.83 4.20 -6.59
CA GLU A 83 27.50 4.55 -5.35
C GLU A 83 26.55 5.28 -4.35
N ASP A 84 25.38 5.74 -4.81
CA ASP A 84 24.38 6.47 -4.01
C ASP A 84 23.29 5.56 -3.37
N LEU A 85 23.58 4.26 -3.16
CA LEU A 85 22.58 3.26 -2.76
C LEU A 85 22.17 3.34 -1.28
N PRO A 86 20.86 3.40 -0.96
CA PRO A 86 20.39 3.32 0.42
C PRO A 86 20.65 1.93 1.02
N GLY A 87 21.32 1.87 2.17
CA GLY A 87 21.60 0.62 2.91
C GLY A 87 22.92 -0.08 2.56
N MET A 88 23.83 0.59 1.84
CA MET A 88 25.27 0.24 1.79
C MET A 88 26.07 1.08 2.80
N GLU A 89 25.54 1.29 4.00
CA GLU A 89 26.35 1.76 5.13
C GLU A 89 26.72 0.52 5.94
N ASP A 90 28.02 0.19 5.96
CA ASP A 90 28.59 -0.92 6.75
C ASP A 90 28.31 -0.79 8.26
#